data_AF-A0AAX3A6D6-F1
#
_entry.id   AF-A0AAX3A6D6-F1
#
_cell.length_a   1.000
_cell.length_b   1.000
_cell.length_c   1.000
_cell.angle_alpha   90.00
_cell.angle_beta   90.00
_cell.angle_gamma   90.00
#
_symmetry.space_group_name_H-M   'P 1'
#
loop_
_entity.id
_entity.type
_entity.pdbx_description
1 polymer ?
#
loop_
_entity_poly.entity_id
_entity_poly.type
_entity_poly.pdbx_seq_one_letter_code
_entity_poly.pdbx_strand_id
1 'polypeptide(L)'
;MTLSRGRDSDGLRQAARRPRGGPGHLCVLVGGPAARDLDVLSVDARRKAVLEPLIGHIGPEVLDPVSWHEKSWHTDEYVGDIHWAGTETASDHAGYIEGAIESGLRVAQEVAQALAVTAS
;
A
#
# COMPACT_ATOMS: atom_id res chain seq x y z
N MET A 1 -30.58 -37.42 7.82
CA MET A 1 -29.79 -36.79 8.91
C MET A 1 -29.62 -35.33 8.55
N THR A 2 -30.13 -34.43 9.38
CA THR A 2 -30.81 -33.19 8.97
C THR A 2 -29.88 -32.08 8.46
N LEU A 3 -30.17 -31.61 7.23
CA LEU A 3 -29.76 -30.33 6.65
C LEU A 3 -30.52 -29.20 7.36
N SER A 4 -29.84 -28.18 7.87
CA SER A 4 -30.47 -26.89 8.17
C SER A 4 -30.02 -25.83 7.17
N ARG A 5 -31.02 -25.30 6.44
CA ARG A 5 -30.94 -24.15 5.55
C ARG A 5 -30.79 -22.88 6.39
N GLY A 6 -29.70 -22.15 6.21
CA GLY A 6 -29.49 -20.80 6.72
C GLY A 6 -29.66 -19.77 5.61
N ARG A 7 -30.90 -19.28 5.50
CA ARG A 7 -31.44 -18.11 4.77
C ARG A 7 -30.42 -17.10 4.21
N ASP A 8 -30.45 -16.91 2.89
CA ASP A 8 -29.95 -15.72 2.20
C ASP A 8 -30.79 -14.48 2.59
N SER A 9 -30.11 -13.38 2.90
CA SER A 9 -30.67 -12.03 2.83
C SER A 9 -29.55 -11.01 2.65
N ASP A 10 -29.51 -10.43 1.44
CA ASP A 10 -28.96 -9.15 1.00
C ASP A 10 -27.71 -8.54 1.65
N GLY A 11 -26.77 -8.15 0.78
CA GLY A 11 -25.80 -7.10 1.08
C GLY A 11 -24.39 -7.41 0.61
N LEU A 12 -24.17 -7.32 -0.70
CA LEU A 12 -22.92 -6.88 -1.35
C LEU A 12 -21.63 -6.95 -0.48
N ARG A 13 -21.11 -8.15 -0.24
CA ARG A 13 -19.70 -8.36 0.13
C ARG A 13 -19.15 -9.59 -0.58
N GLN A 14 -19.11 -9.55 -1.91
CA GLN A 14 -18.08 -10.30 -2.62
C GLN A 14 -16.74 -9.61 -2.36
N ALA A 15 -16.17 -9.80 -1.16
CA ALA A 15 -14.71 -9.80 -1.07
C ALA A 15 -14.28 -10.89 -2.05
N ALA A 16 -13.56 -10.52 -3.11
CA ALA A 16 -13.09 -11.43 -4.15
C ALA A 16 -12.21 -12.52 -3.50
N ARG A 17 -12.85 -13.55 -2.95
CA ARG A 17 -12.17 -14.69 -2.36
C ARG A 17 -11.51 -15.40 -3.53
N ARG A 18 -10.17 -15.48 -3.51
CA ARG A 18 -9.42 -16.13 -4.56
C ARG A 18 -10.02 -17.50 -4.89
N PRO A 19 -10.04 -17.90 -6.18
CA PRO A 19 -10.33 -19.27 -6.56
C PRO A 19 -9.42 -20.22 -5.77
N ARG A 20 -9.99 -21.29 -5.21
CA ARG A 20 -9.19 -22.29 -4.49
C ARG A 20 -8.24 -22.95 -5.50
N GLY A 21 -6.93 -22.88 -5.26
CA GLY A 21 -5.90 -23.61 -6.02
C GLY A 21 -5.02 -22.80 -6.97
N GLY A 22 -5.13 -21.47 -7.03
CA GLY A 22 -4.17 -20.63 -7.75
C GLY A 22 -2.88 -20.37 -6.94
N PRO A 23 -1.79 -19.89 -7.57
CA PRO A 23 -0.55 -19.55 -6.88
C PRO A 23 -0.80 -18.55 -5.74
N GLY A 24 -0.09 -18.75 -4.62
CA GLY A 24 -0.06 -17.77 -3.53
C GLY A 24 0.62 -16.48 -4.00
N HIS A 25 0.19 -15.34 -3.47
CA HIS A 25 0.85 -14.05 -3.71
C HIS A 25 1.44 -13.54 -2.41
N LEU A 26 2.72 -13.16 -2.46
CA LEU A 26 3.42 -12.51 -1.37
C LEU A 26 3.65 -11.05 -1.76
N CYS A 27 3.27 -10.12 -0.90
CA CYS A 27 3.51 -8.69 -1.05
C CYS A 27 4.43 -8.22 0.08
N VAL A 28 5.50 -7.52 -0.28
CA VAL A 28 6.46 -6.95 0.67
C VAL A 28 6.52 -5.45 0.45
N LEU A 29 6.42 -4.67 1.52
CA LEU A 29 6.59 -3.22 1.50
C LEU A 29 7.93 -2.88 2.14
N VAL A 30 8.78 -2.17 1.40
CA VAL A 30 10.05 -1.64 1.92
C VAL A 30 9.95 -0.11 1.89
N GLY A 31 10.09 0.51 3.06
CA GLY A 31 10.03 1.96 3.22
C GLY A 31 11.34 2.55 3.77
N GLY A 32 11.42 3.87 3.77
CA GLY A 32 12.55 4.59 4.37
C GLY A 32 13.87 4.45 3.59
N PRO A 33 15.04 4.63 4.25
CA PRO A 33 16.35 4.57 3.60
C PRO A 33 16.61 3.27 2.83
N ALA A 34 16.15 2.14 3.36
CA ALA A 34 16.30 0.84 2.72
C ALA A 34 15.66 0.77 1.33
N ALA A 35 14.55 1.48 1.09
CA ALA A 35 13.94 1.53 -0.23
C ALA A 35 14.84 2.22 -1.27
N ARG A 36 15.62 3.22 -0.85
CA ARG A 36 16.60 3.92 -1.71
C ARG A 36 17.84 3.08 -1.96
N ASP A 37 18.30 2.34 -0.95
CA ASP A 37 19.43 1.42 -1.08
C ASP A 37 19.12 0.30 -2.09
N LEU A 38 17.85 -0.10 -2.22
CA LEU A 38 17.44 -1.10 -3.21
C LEU A 38 17.47 -0.58 -4.67
N ASP A 39 17.37 0.73 -4.91
CA ASP A 39 17.40 1.27 -6.28
C ASP A 39 18.77 1.12 -6.95
N VAL A 40 19.85 1.07 -6.16
CA VAL A 40 21.21 0.93 -6.70
C VAL A 40 21.51 -0.50 -7.17
N LEU A 41 20.66 -1.46 -6.84
CA LEU A 41 20.84 -2.87 -7.13
C LEU A 41 20.24 -3.25 -8.49
N SER A 42 20.78 -4.30 -9.11
CA SER A 42 20.09 -4.97 -10.21
C SER A 42 18.79 -5.61 -9.73
N VAL A 43 17.86 -5.89 -10.66
CA VAL A 43 16.59 -6.58 -10.34
C VAL A 43 16.82 -7.89 -9.60
N ASP A 44 17.80 -8.70 -10.03
CA ASP A 44 18.11 -9.98 -9.40
C ASP A 44 18.69 -9.81 -8.00
N ALA A 45 19.61 -8.86 -7.81
CA ALA A 45 20.21 -8.57 -6.51
C ALA A 45 19.16 -8.03 -5.53
N ARG A 46 18.27 -7.16 -5.99
CA ARG A 46 17.14 -6.63 -5.20
C ARG A 46 16.15 -7.72 -4.83
N ARG A 47 15.73 -8.55 -5.78
CA ARG A 47 14.87 -9.71 -5.52
C ARG A 47 15.49 -10.61 -4.45
N LYS A 48 16.77 -10.94 -4.58
CA LYS A 48 17.49 -11.76 -3.59
C LYS A 48 17.51 -11.11 -2.21
N ALA A 49 17.86 -9.82 -2.13
CA ALA A 49 17.89 -9.06 -0.89
C ALA A 49 16.53 -9.00 -0.19
N VAL A 50 15.42 -8.98 -0.94
CA VAL A 50 14.05 -8.99 -0.39
C VAL A 50 13.62 -10.39 0.06
N LEU A 51 13.97 -11.45 -0.68
CA LEU A 51 13.43 -12.80 -0.45
C LEU A 51 14.26 -13.67 0.50
N GLU A 52 15.58 -13.52 0.53
CA GLU A 52 16.46 -14.30 1.43
C GLU A 52 16.08 -14.19 2.92
N PRO A 53 15.75 -13.00 3.46
CA PRO A 53 15.32 -12.87 4.86
C PRO A 53 14.05 -13.67 5.19
N LEU A 54 13.23 -14.01 4.18
CA LEU A 54 11.95 -14.68 4.37
C LEU A 54 12.07 -16.20 4.47
N ILE A 55 13.24 -16.78 4.12
CA ILE A 55 13.47 -18.23 4.13
C ILE A 55 13.15 -18.84 5.50
N GLY A 56 13.53 -18.16 6.59
CA GLY A 56 13.29 -18.64 7.96
C GLY A 56 11.81 -18.65 8.37
N HIS A 57 10.94 -17.95 7.64
CA HIS A 57 9.53 -17.81 7.98
C HIS A 57 8.62 -18.68 7.11
N ILE A 58 8.93 -18.78 5.82
CA ILE A 58 8.05 -19.42 4.83
C ILE A 58 8.75 -20.46 3.95
N GLY A 59 10.03 -20.75 4.23
CA GLY A 59 10.80 -21.79 3.56
C GLY A 59 11.58 -21.30 2.34
N PRO A 60 12.52 -22.12 1.83
CA PRO A 60 13.43 -21.74 0.74
C PRO A 60 12.74 -21.59 -0.62
N GLU A 61 11.55 -22.15 -0.81
CA GLU A 61 10.76 -22.03 -2.05
C GLU A 61 10.41 -20.57 -2.39
N VAL A 62 10.47 -19.67 -1.39
CA VAL A 62 10.30 -18.23 -1.60
C VAL A 62 11.29 -17.64 -2.60
N LEU A 63 12.45 -18.27 -2.83
CA LEU A 63 13.46 -17.80 -3.77
C LEU A 63 13.08 -18.03 -5.24
N ASP A 64 12.09 -18.90 -5.51
CA ASP A 64 11.66 -19.28 -6.85
C ASP A 64 10.17 -18.94 -7.16
N PRO A 65 9.76 -17.66 -7.08
CA PRO A 65 8.42 -17.26 -7.50
C PRO A 65 8.18 -17.49 -8.98
N VAL A 66 6.96 -17.93 -9.28
CA VAL A 66 6.40 -18.03 -10.64
C VAL A 66 6.42 -16.68 -11.39
N SER A 67 6.26 -15.57 -10.67
CA SER A 67 6.31 -14.21 -11.24
C SER A 67 6.81 -13.20 -10.21
N TRP A 68 7.62 -12.23 -10.66
CA TRP A 68 8.12 -11.13 -9.84
C TRP A 68 7.64 -9.78 -10.41
N HIS A 69 7.12 -8.92 -9.54
CA HIS A 69 6.75 -7.54 -9.89
C HIS A 69 7.23 -6.61 -8.77
N GLU A 70 7.83 -5.49 -9.13
CA GLU A 70 8.32 -4.47 -8.21
C GLU A 70 7.97 -3.08 -8.72
N LYS A 71 7.77 -2.12 -7.79
CA LYS A 71 7.49 -0.72 -8.09
C LYS A 71 8.14 0.17 -7.03
N SER A 72 9.10 0.99 -7.44
CA SER A 72 9.70 2.04 -6.60
C SER A 72 8.81 3.29 -6.62
N TRP A 73 7.87 3.38 -5.68
CA TRP A 73 6.92 4.50 -5.59
C TRP A 73 7.59 5.84 -5.33
N HIS A 74 8.72 5.87 -4.63
CA HIS A 74 9.46 7.10 -4.32
C HIS A 74 10.24 7.69 -5.51
N THR A 75 10.22 7.03 -6.66
CA THR A 75 10.76 7.55 -7.93
C THR A 75 9.67 7.98 -8.90
N ASP A 76 8.40 7.82 -8.52
CA ASP A 76 7.27 8.19 -9.34
C ASP A 76 7.20 9.72 -9.49
N GLU A 77 6.91 10.21 -10.70
CA GLU A 77 6.86 11.64 -10.98
C GLU A 77 5.81 12.37 -10.12
N TYR A 78 4.77 11.65 -9.67
CA TYR A 78 3.69 12.21 -8.85
C TYR A 78 3.93 12.04 -7.34
N VAL A 79 5.09 11.52 -6.91
CA VAL A 79 5.34 11.27 -5.47
C VAL A 79 5.76 12.53 -4.70
N GLY A 80 6.28 13.54 -5.39
CA GLY A 80 6.81 14.76 -4.77
C GLY A 80 5.73 15.68 -4.19
N ASP A 81 4.58 15.75 -4.84
CA ASP A 81 3.49 16.68 -4.53
C ASP A 81 2.31 15.99 -3.83
N ILE A 82 2.61 15.01 -2.97
CA ILE A 82 1.58 14.31 -2.19
C ILE A 82 1.31 15.06 -0.89
N HIS A 83 0.07 15.54 -0.75
CA HIS A 83 -0.44 16.10 0.49
C HIS A 83 -1.38 15.11 1.17
N TRP A 84 -1.13 14.81 2.44
CA TRP A 84 -1.92 13.85 3.20
C TRP A 84 -3.02 14.55 4.00
N ALA A 85 -4.28 14.26 3.66
CA ALA A 85 -5.43 14.61 4.50
C ALA A 85 -5.91 13.36 5.26
N GLY A 86 -6.85 13.56 6.19
CA GLY A 86 -7.36 12.50 7.03
C GLY A 86 -7.40 12.96 8.47
N THR A 87 -8.39 12.50 9.23
CA THR A 87 -8.61 12.95 10.60
C THR A 87 -7.40 12.68 11.50
N GLU A 88 -6.62 11.65 11.21
CA GLU A 88 -5.38 11.30 11.90
C GLU A 88 -4.25 12.32 11.67
N THR A 89 -4.36 13.12 10.61
CA THR A 89 -3.41 14.20 10.30
C THR A 89 -3.87 15.55 10.85
N ALA A 90 -5.04 15.59 11.49
CA ALA A 90 -5.61 16.83 11.99
C ALA A 90 -4.83 17.37 13.18
N SER A 91 -4.67 18.69 13.26
CA SER A 91 -4.02 19.31 14.42
C SER A 91 -4.88 19.25 15.69
N ASP A 92 -6.19 19.09 15.52
CA ASP A 92 -7.19 18.99 16.58
C ASP A 92 -8.31 18.00 16.19
N HIS A 93 -8.97 17.39 17.17
CA HIS A 93 -10.08 16.45 16.98
C HIS A 93 -9.77 15.23 16.06
N ALA A 94 -8.56 14.68 16.13
CA ALA A 94 -8.19 13.48 15.39
C ALA A 94 -9.09 12.29 15.73
N GLY A 95 -9.56 11.58 14.71
CA GLY A 95 -10.55 10.50 14.81
C GLY A 95 -12.02 10.95 14.66
N TYR A 96 -12.28 12.26 14.57
CA TYR A 96 -13.62 12.83 14.42
C TYR A 96 -13.82 13.50 13.05
N ILE A 97 -15.07 13.83 12.71
CA ILE A 97 -15.43 14.49 11.44
C ILE A 97 -14.78 15.88 11.38
N GLU A 98 -14.70 16.58 12.51
CA GLU A 98 -14.07 17.90 12.63
C GLU A 98 -12.60 17.85 12.20
N GLY A 99 -11.85 16.84 12.64
CA GLY A 99 -10.47 16.62 12.18
C GLY A 99 -10.37 16.26 10.69
N ALA A 100 -11.36 15.55 10.14
CA ALA A 100 -11.40 15.28 8.70
C ALA A 100 -11.62 16.56 7.88
N ILE A 101 -12.49 17.47 8.35
CA ILE A 101 -12.73 18.77 7.71
C ILE A 101 -11.51 19.67 7.82
N GLU A 102 -10.91 19.77 9.01
CA GLU A 102 -9.73 20.60 9.25
C GLU A 102 -8.55 20.18 8.38
N SER A 103 -8.19 18.89 8.40
CA SER A 103 -7.07 18.37 7.61
C SER A 103 -7.31 18.53 6.11
N GLY A 104 -8.56 18.37 5.64
CA GLY A 104 -8.94 18.61 4.26
C GLY A 104 -8.77 20.06 3.83
N LEU A 105 -9.20 21.01 4.67
CA LEU A 105 -9.03 22.45 4.39
C LEU A 105 -7.55 22.85 4.38
N ARG A 106 -6.75 22.33 5.33
CA ARG A 106 -5.31 22.57 5.36
C ARG A 106 -4.65 22.08 4.08
N VAL A 107 -4.88 20.83 3.69
CA VAL A 107 -4.30 20.27 2.46
C VAL A 107 -4.72 21.06 1.22
N ALA A 108 -5.99 21.48 1.14
CA ALA A 108 -6.44 22.32 0.02
C ALA A 108 -5.65 23.64 -0.08
N GLN A 109 -5.31 24.25 1.07
CA GLN A 109 -4.47 25.46 1.11
C GLN A 109 -3.02 25.17 0.69
N GLU A 110 -2.43 24.06 1.16
CA GLU A 110 -1.07 23.65 0.78
C GLU A 110 -0.97 23.42 -0.74
N VAL A 111 -1.94 22.73 -1.34
CA VAL A 111 -2.01 22.51 -2.79
C VAL A 111 -2.16 23.83 -3.53
N ALA A 112 -3.04 24.73 -3.08
CA ALA A 112 -3.21 26.04 -3.70
C ALA A 112 -1.91 26.87 -3.69
N GLN A 113 -1.14 26.79 -2.61
CA GLN A 113 0.16 27.46 -2.49
C GLN A 113 1.20 26.85 -3.45
N ALA A 114 1.29 25.52 -3.53
CA ALA A 114 2.21 24.83 -4.43
C ALA A 114 1.93 25.15 -5.91
N LEU A 115 0.65 25.21 -6.30
CA LEU A 115 0.23 25.59 -7.65
C LEU A 115 0.56 27.06 -7.97
N ALA A 116 0.45 27.97 -7.00
CA ALA A 116 0.79 29.37 -7.19
C ALA A 116 2.31 29.59 -7.41
N VAL A 117 3.15 28.81 -6.72
CA VAL A 117 4.61 28.84 -6.90
C VAL A 117 5.01 28.31 -8.28
N THR A 118 4.35 27.27 -8.77
CA THR A 118 4.65 26.65 -10.08
C THR A 118 4.24 27.55 -11.26
N ALA A 119 3.27 28.44 -11.06
CA ALA A 119 2.77 29.35 -12.09
C ALA A 119 3.58 30.66 -12.25
N SER A 120 4.60 30.88 -11.41
CA SER A 120 5.46 32.08 -11.41
C SER A 120 6.81 31.82 -12.07
#